data_AF-A0A819EXL6-F1
#
_entry.id   AF-A0A819EXL6-F1
#
_cell.length_a   1.000
_cell.length_b   1.000
_cell.length_c   1.000
_cell.angle_alpha   90.00
_cell.angle_beta   90.00
_cell.angle_gamma   90.00
#
_symmetry.space_group_name_H-M   'P 1'
#
loop_
_entity.id
_entity.type
_entity.pdbx_description
1 polymer ?
#
loop_
_entity_poly.entity_id
_entity_poly.type
_entity_poly.pdbx_seq_one_letter_code
_entity_poly.pdbx_strand_id
1 'polypeptide(L)' 'MGQFEKAQQVYEVMLNQTTDDREKTFICNELGGIEDNKGEYKKGILFYERSLEIYQKNLPPNHFDLANVTNFEGRE' A
#
# COMPACT_ATOMS: atom_id res chain seq x y z
N MET A 1 16.75 17.18 -10.95
CA MET A 1 17.34 16.20 -10.02
C MET A 1 16.92 16.52 -8.58
N GLY A 2 17.29 17.67 -7.99
CA GLY A 2 17.01 18.01 -6.57
C GLY A 2 15.55 18.15 -6.08
N GLN A 3 14.53 17.95 -6.91
CA GLN A 3 13.12 18.04 -6.48
C GLN A 3 12.61 16.69 -5.92
N PHE A 4 13.12 15.57 -6.46
CA PHE A 4 12.74 14.23 -5.99
C PHE A 4 13.35 13.88 -4.63
N GLU A 5 14.59 14.32 -4.34
CA GLU A 5 15.17 14.16 -2.99
C GLU A 5 14.35 14.90 -1.93
N LYS A 6 13.90 16.13 -2.23
CA LYS A 6 13.08 16.91 -1.30
C LYS A 6 11.72 16.28 -1.07
N ALA A 7 11.05 15.84 -2.15
CA ALA A 7 9.77 15.15 -2.05
C ALA A 7 9.88 13.88 -1.21
N GLN A 8 10.91 13.07 -1.44
CA GLN A 8 11.18 11.87 -0.66
C GLN A 8 11.36 12.17 0.84
N GLN A 9 12.19 13.15 1.19
CA GLN A 9 12.40 13.52 2.60
C GLN A 9 11.11 13.97 3.30
N VAL A 10 10.29 14.76 2.62
CA VAL A 10 8.99 15.21 3.18
C VAL A 10 8.08 14.01 3.43
N TYR A 11 7.96 13.10 2.46
CA TYR A 11 7.13 11.91 2.61
C TYR A 11 7.66 10.93 3.66
N GLU A 12 8.97 10.75 3.81
CA GLU A 12 9.56 9.94 4.88
C GLU A 12 9.25 10.52 6.28
N VAL A 13 9.34 11.83 6.45
CA VAL A 13 8.98 12.50 7.70
C VAL A 13 7.48 12.33 7.97
N MET A 14 6.64 12.54 6.95
CA MET A 14 5.20 12.38 7.07
C MET A 14 4.84 10.95 7.47
N LEU A 15 5.49 9.94 6.87
CA LEU A 15 5.26 8.53 7.19
C LEU A 15 5.55 8.20 8.66
N ASN A 16 6.59 8.81 9.24
CA ASN A 16 6.97 8.60 10.63
C ASN A 16 6.05 9.31 11.64
N GLN A 17 5.41 10.40 11.24
CA GLN A 17 4.50 11.17 12.10
C GLN A 17 3.04 10.75 11.98
N THR A 18 2.67 10.16 10.84
CA THR A 18 1.31 9.74 10.54
C THR A 18 0.94 8.51 11.35
N THR A 19 -0.15 8.58 12.10
CA THR A 19 -0.74 7.44 12.81
C THR A 19 -1.86 6.77 12.01
N ASP A 20 -2.53 7.52 11.13
CA ASP A 20 -3.61 7.05 10.29
C ASP A 20 -3.12 6.11 9.19
N ASP A 21 -3.70 4.91 9.13
CA ASP A 21 -3.25 3.89 8.21
C ASP A 21 -3.61 4.22 6.74
N ARG A 22 -4.70 4.97 6.46
CA ARG A 22 -5.01 5.41 5.08
C ARG A 22 -4.01 6.43 4.58
N GLU A 23 -3.63 7.39 5.42
CA GLU A 23 -2.58 8.35 5.09
C GLU A 23 -1.23 7.67 4.87
N LYS A 24 -0.88 6.65 5.68
CA LYS A 24 0.33 5.84 5.45
C LYS A 24 0.31 5.12 4.10
N THR A 25 -0.82 4.55 3.69
CA THR A 25 -0.99 3.94 2.36
C THR A 25 -0.69 4.95 1.26
N PHE A 26 -1.27 6.14 1.34
CA PHE A 26 -1.00 7.22 0.38
C PHE A 26 0.50 7.57 0.31
N ILE A 27 1.12 7.82 1.46
CA ILE A 27 2.53 8.21 1.54
C ILE A 27 3.45 7.12 0.97
N CYS A 28 3.15 5.85 1.23
CA CYS A 28 3.91 4.74 0.66
C CYS A 28 3.78 4.68 -0.86
N ASN A 29 2.60 4.94 -1.43
CA ASN A 29 2.45 5.00 -2.89
C ASN A 29 3.26 6.14 -3.53
N GLU A 30 3.28 7.31 -2.89
CA GLU A 30 4.05 8.48 -3.35
C GLU A 30 5.56 8.20 -3.31
N LEU A 31 6.06 7.60 -2.24
CA LEU A 31 7.46 7.16 -2.14
C LEU A 31 7.80 6.11 -3.20
N GLY A 32 6.89 5.16 -3.44
CA GLY A 32 7.04 4.16 -4.49
C GLY A 32 7.23 4.80 -5.87
N GLY A 33 6.40 5.80 -6.19
CA GLY A 33 6.48 6.53 -7.46
C GLY A 33 7.73 7.40 -7.57
N ILE A 34 8.21 7.99 -6.47
CA ILE A 34 9.46 8.75 -6.49
C ILE A 34 10.66 7.84 -6.78
N GLU A 35 10.72 6.66 -6.16
CA GLU A 35 11.80 5.70 -6.40
C GLU A 35 11.75 5.13 -7.83
N ASP A 36 10.54 4.86 -8.35
CA ASP A 36 10.33 4.46 -9.75
C ASP A 36 10.87 5.53 -10.74
N ASN A 37 10.54 6.80 -10.50
CA ASN A 37 11.05 7.93 -11.29
C ASN A 37 12.58 8.13 -11.18
N LYS A 38 13.21 7.64 -10.10
CA LYS A 38 14.67 7.63 -9.93
C LYS A 38 15.34 6.42 -10.60
N GLY A 39 14.55 5.46 -11.10
CA GLY A 39 15.05 4.18 -11.64
C GLY A 39 15.38 3.15 -10.56
N GLU A 40 15.03 3.42 -9.31
CA GLU A 40 15.26 2.56 -8.14
C GLU A 40 14.09 1.59 -7.93
N TYR A 41 13.72 0.86 -8.99
CA TYR A 41 12.52 0.04 -9.06
C TYR A 41 12.33 -0.91 -7.87
N LYS A 42 13.43 -1.49 -7.34
CA LYS A 42 13.38 -2.39 -6.18
C LYS A 42 12.85 -1.69 -4.93
N LYS A 43 13.24 -0.43 -4.70
CA LYS A 43 12.71 0.37 -3.58
C LYS A 43 11.27 0.79 -3.84
N GLY A 44 10.95 1.14 -5.09
CA GLY A 44 9.58 1.43 -5.51
C GLY A 44 8.62 0.29 -5.16
N ILE A 45 8.98 -0.94 -5.54
CA ILE A 45 8.21 -2.15 -5.24
C ILE A 45 8.01 -2.32 -3.74
N LEU A 46 9.04 -2.19 -2.91
CA LEU A 46 8.93 -2.32 -1.45
C LEU A 46 7.91 -1.34 -0.84
N PHE A 47 7.89 -0.10 -1.34
CA PHE A 47 6.91 0.89 -0.88
C PHE A 47 5.48 0.57 -1.34
N TYR A 48 5.30 0.09 -2.57
CA TYR A 48 4.00 -0.36 -3.05
C TYR A 48 3.49 -1.60 -2.29
N GLU A 49 4.35 -2.55 -1.97
CA GLU A 49 4.01 -3.72 -1.15
C GLU A 49 3.54 -3.30 0.25
N ARG A 50 4.27 -2.37 0.89
CA ARG A 50 3.88 -1.83 2.19
C ARG A 50 2.53 -1.11 2.16
N SER A 51 2.26 -0.35 1.10
CA SER A 51 0.97 0.30 0.87
C SER A 51 -0.16 -0.72 0.77
N LEU A 52 0.06 -1.81 0.03
CA LEU A 52 -0.90 -2.89 -0.16
C LEU A 52 -1.18 -3.64 1.15
N GLU A 53 -0.16 -3.94 1.95
CA GLU A 53 -0.30 -4.61 3.24
C GLU A 53 -1.20 -3.80 4.20
N ILE A 54 -0.96 -2.49 4.28
CA ILE A 54 -1.76 -1.58 5.12
C ILE A 54 -3.20 -1.51 4.58
N TYR A 55 -3.38 -1.44 3.26
CA TYR A 55 -4.70 -1.44 2.65
C TYR A 55 -5.46 -2.73 2.96
N GLN A 56 -4.82 -3.89 2.82
CA GLN A 56 -5.40 -5.20 3.12
C GLN A 56 -5.80 -5.34 4.59
N LYS A 57 -4.98 -4.83 5.52
CA LYS A 57 -5.31 -4.82 6.94
C LYS A 57 -6.55 -3.99 7.28
N ASN A 58 -6.79 -2.91 6.52
CA ASN A 58 -7.93 -2.01 6.73
C ASN A 58 -9.18 -2.39 5.92
N LEU A 59 -9.10 -3.40 5.05
CA LEU A 59 -10.29 -3.93 4.40
C LEU A 59 -11.21 -4.53 5.47
N PRO A 60 -12.49 -4.11 5.53
CA PRO A 60 -13.43 -4.74 6.43
C PRO A 60 -13.50 -6.24 6.08
N PRO A 61 -13.54 -7.14 7.08
CA PRO A 61 -13.58 -8.59 6.86
C PRO A 61 -14.78 -9.06 6.01
N ASN A 62 -15.76 -8.19 5.77
CA ASN A 62 -16.92 -8.42 4.92
C ASN A 62 -16.70 -8.21 3.42
N HIS A 63 -15.50 -7.86 2.94
CA HIS A 63 -15.29 -7.70 1.50
C HIS A 63 -15.15 -9.03 0.74
N PHE A 64 -15.36 -10.15 1.44
CA PHE A 64 -15.60 -11.45 0.88
C PHE A 64 -16.99 -11.93 1.29
N ASP A 65 -17.93 -11.84 0.34
CA ASP A 65 -19.01 -12.80 0.15
C ASP A 65 -18.43 -14.20 -0.14
N LEU A 66 -17.57 -14.71 0.76
CA LEU A 66 -17.11 -16.10 0.79
C LEU A 66 -18.18 -17.00 1.45
N ALA A 67 -19.45 -16.65 1.30
CA ALA A 67 -20.59 -17.44 1.77
C ALA A 67 -21.24 -18.27 0.64
N ASN A 68 -20.86 -18.07 -0.63
CA ASN A 68 -21.52 -18.74 -1.76
C ASN A 68 -20.74 -19.91 -2.39
N VAL A 69 -19.61 -20.34 -1.82
CA VAL A 69 -18.82 -21.48 -2.36
C VAL A 69 -18.82 -22.71 -1.42
N THR A 70 -19.75 -22.80 -0.46
CA THR A 70 -19.97 -24.03 0.33
C THR A 70 -21.19 -24.85 -0.13
N ASN A 71 -21.77 -24.53 -1.30
CA ASN A 71 -22.94 -25.26 -1.83
C ASN A 71 -22.63 -26.40 -2.82
N PHE A 72 -21.38 -26.85 -2.96
CA PHE A 72 -21.05 -28.01 -3.81
C PHE A 72 -20.80 -29.33 -3.05
N GLU A 73 -20.92 -29.38 -1.72
CA GLU A 73 -20.88 -30.66 -0.96
C GLU A 73 -22.28 -31.23 -0.68
N GLY A 74 -23.20 -31.18 -1.64
CA GLY A 74 -24.55 -31.73 -1.43
C GLY A 74 -25.46 -31.74 -2.64
N ARG A 75 -25.19 -32.63 -3.60
CA ARG A 75 -26.02 -33.21 -4.68
C ARG A 75 -25.00 -33.67 -5.74
N GLU A 76 -24.73 -34.96 -5.96
CA GLU A 76 -25.63 -36.12 -6.13
C GLU A 76 -25.03 -37.41 -5.55
#